data_AF-A0A5S3P7T4-F1
#
_entry.id   AF-A0A5S3P7T4-F1
#
_cell.length_a   1.000
_cell.length_b   1.000
_cell.length_c   1.000
_cell.angle_alpha   90.00
_cell.angle_beta   90.00
_cell.angle_gamma   90.00
#
_symmetry.space_group_name_H-M   'P 1'
#
loop_
_entity.id
_entity.type
_entity.pdbx_description
1 polymer ?
#
loop_
_entity_poly.entity_id
_entity_poly.type
_entity_poly.pdbx_seq_one_letter_code
_entity_poly.pdbx_strand_id
1 'polypeptide(L)'
;MAASPPDPVRAFGGRVILDAGRAGPASHDRTGLRHVFVPSPEAAGWRYALDVERKDTPLDPGLSAVLSALDPSADPLLTWTRIEVAAKLLDRPAHLLLRRAQAQGLPGLAAAAGIEVADPPHPHHWISVARIPDPA
;
A
#
# COMPACT_ATOMS: atom_id res chain seq x y z
N MET A 1 -16.86 -24.97 11.37
CA MET A 1 -17.58 -23.78 10.85
C MET A 1 -16.60 -22.97 10.04
N ALA A 2 -16.78 -22.85 8.72
CA ALA A 2 -15.97 -21.94 7.92
C ALA A 2 -16.38 -20.51 8.30
N ALA A 3 -15.45 -19.70 8.79
CA ALA A 3 -15.70 -18.28 8.99
C ALA A 3 -16.08 -17.67 7.65
N SER A 4 -17.15 -16.85 7.61
CA SER A 4 -17.44 -16.04 6.45
C SER A 4 -16.18 -15.24 6.10
N PRO A 5 -15.78 -15.17 4.81
CA PRO A 5 -14.66 -14.34 4.44
C PRO A 5 -14.95 -12.91 4.90
N PRO A 6 -13.95 -12.21 5.47
CA PRO A 6 -14.14 -10.84 5.93
C PRO A 6 -14.65 -9.96 4.79
N ASP A 7 -15.47 -8.97 5.12
CA ASP A 7 -15.98 -8.01 4.14
C ASP A 7 -14.82 -7.40 3.35
N PRO A 8 -14.98 -7.24 2.02
CA PRO A 8 -13.92 -6.74 1.18
C PRO A 8 -13.57 -5.30 1.57
N VAL A 9 -12.29 -5.06 1.80
CA VAL A 9 -11.73 -3.75 2.17
C VAL A 9 -11.86 -2.79 0.99
N ARG A 10 -12.34 -1.56 1.20
CA ARG A 10 -12.66 -0.61 0.11
C ARG A 10 -11.66 0.55 0.01
N ALA A 11 -11.25 0.89 -1.21
CA ALA A 11 -10.39 2.03 -1.50
C ALA A 11 -10.70 2.58 -2.90
N PHE A 12 -10.75 3.91 -3.06
CA PHE A 12 -11.04 4.59 -4.34
C PHE A 12 -12.28 4.05 -5.09
N GLY A 13 -13.34 3.70 -4.35
CA GLY A 13 -14.56 3.07 -4.90
C GLY A 13 -14.39 1.60 -5.32
N GLY A 14 -13.17 1.09 -5.38
CA GLY A 14 -12.83 -0.31 -5.62
C GLY A 14 -12.78 -1.13 -4.32
N ARG A 15 -12.26 -2.36 -4.44
CA ARG A 15 -12.16 -3.31 -3.33
C ARG A 15 -10.91 -4.19 -3.39
N VAL A 16 -10.36 -4.52 -2.23
CA VAL A 16 -9.33 -5.54 -2.07
C VAL A 16 -10.01 -6.87 -1.72
N ILE A 17 -9.66 -7.92 -2.45
CA ILE A 17 -10.18 -9.28 -2.25
C ILE A 17 -9.03 -10.28 -2.12
N LEU A 18 -9.34 -11.45 -1.57
CA LEU A 18 -8.45 -12.60 -1.56
C LEU A 18 -8.75 -13.46 -2.78
N ASP A 19 -7.84 -13.47 -3.77
CA ASP A 19 -8.07 -14.20 -5.02
C ASP A 19 -6.73 -14.57 -5.67
N ALA A 20 -6.46 -15.87 -5.82
CA ALA A 20 -5.22 -16.36 -6.42
C ALA A 20 -5.19 -16.19 -7.96
N GLY A 21 -6.34 -16.18 -8.62
CA GLY A 21 -6.45 -16.22 -10.09
C GLY A 21 -6.75 -14.87 -10.75
N ARG A 22 -7.20 -13.88 -9.99
CA ARG A 22 -7.61 -12.59 -10.56
C ARG A 22 -6.42 -11.71 -10.96
N ALA A 23 -6.40 -11.22 -12.20
CA ALA A 23 -5.44 -10.22 -12.64
C ALA A 23 -5.68 -8.85 -11.98
N GLY A 24 -4.61 -8.09 -11.76
CA GLY A 24 -4.65 -6.74 -11.19
C GLY A 24 -3.50 -6.47 -10.22
N PRO A 25 -3.41 -5.24 -9.66
CA PRO A 25 -2.45 -4.93 -8.61
C PRO A 25 -2.63 -5.87 -7.44
N ALA A 26 -1.56 -6.58 -7.08
CA ALA A 26 -1.60 -7.62 -6.07
C ALA A 26 -0.40 -7.52 -5.12
N SER A 27 -0.61 -7.93 -3.88
CA SER A 27 0.46 -8.18 -2.91
C SER A 27 0.21 -9.49 -2.19
N HIS A 28 1.28 -10.14 -1.73
CA HIS A 28 1.20 -11.37 -0.95
C HIS A 28 1.62 -11.05 0.47
N ASP A 29 0.84 -11.52 1.44
CA ASP A 29 1.29 -11.45 2.82
C ASP A 29 2.38 -12.51 3.09
N ARG A 30 2.96 -12.47 4.30
CA ARG A 30 4.01 -13.42 4.72
C ARG A 30 3.57 -14.90 4.72
N THR A 31 2.27 -15.19 4.67
CA THR A 31 1.73 -16.55 4.61
C THR A 31 1.46 -17.03 3.18
N GLY A 32 1.74 -16.18 2.18
CA GLY A 32 1.49 -16.46 0.78
C GLY A 32 0.05 -16.16 0.35
N LEU A 33 -0.75 -15.53 1.22
CA LEU A 33 -2.12 -15.17 0.87
C LEU A 33 -2.11 -13.98 -0.09
N ARG A 34 -2.67 -14.19 -1.29
CA ARG A 34 -2.72 -13.20 -2.37
C ARG A 34 -3.90 -12.24 -2.21
N HIS A 35 -3.57 -10.97 -2.01
CA HIS A 35 -4.52 -9.86 -2.00
C HIS A 35 -4.50 -9.17 -3.36
N VAL A 36 -5.68 -8.85 -3.89
CA VAL A 36 -5.83 -8.21 -5.21
C VAL A 36 -6.73 -6.99 -5.08
N PHE A 37 -6.27 -5.85 -5.57
CA PHE A 37 -7.12 -4.68 -5.71
C PHE A 37 -7.89 -4.74 -7.02
N VAL A 38 -9.20 -4.58 -6.93
CA VAL A 38 -10.14 -4.51 -8.05
C VAL A 38 -10.68 -3.08 -8.10
N PRO A 39 -10.23 -2.25 -9.05
CA PRO A 39 -10.75 -0.90 -9.22
C PRO A 39 -12.26 -0.89 -9.50
N SER A 40 -12.93 0.22 -9.18
CA SER A 40 -14.31 0.44 -9.63
C SER A 40 -14.36 0.48 -11.18
N PRO A 41 -15.44 0.01 -11.82
CA PRO A 41 -15.62 0.13 -13.28
C PRO A 41 -15.51 1.57 -13.81
N GLU A 42 -15.83 2.56 -12.98
CA GLU A 42 -15.79 3.98 -13.33
C GLU A 42 -14.39 4.60 -13.16
N ALA A 43 -13.41 3.83 -12.68
CA ALA A 43 -12.11 4.34 -12.23
C ALA A 43 -11.05 4.44 -13.34
N ALA A 44 -11.46 4.78 -14.57
CA ALA A 44 -10.58 4.93 -15.73
C ALA A 44 -9.58 6.09 -15.58
N GLY A 45 -8.44 6.01 -16.27
CA GLY A 45 -7.40 7.06 -16.27
C GLY A 45 -6.46 7.03 -15.07
N TRP A 46 -6.37 5.91 -14.36
CA TRP A 46 -5.53 5.74 -13.17
C TRP A 46 -4.77 4.42 -13.21
N ARG A 47 -3.49 4.47 -12.84
CA ARG A 47 -2.70 3.29 -12.48
C ARG A 47 -2.78 3.08 -10.98
N TYR A 48 -2.86 1.82 -10.57
CA TYR A 48 -3.02 1.44 -9.18
C TYR A 48 -1.87 0.55 -8.71
N ALA A 49 -1.51 0.69 -7.43
CA ALA A 49 -0.65 -0.24 -6.72
C ALA A 49 -1.30 -0.67 -5.41
N LEU A 50 -1.00 -1.89 -4.99
CA LEU A 50 -1.42 -2.46 -3.72
C LEU A 50 -0.20 -2.94 -2.97
N ASP A 51 -0.18 -2.68 -1.67
CA ASP A 51 0.68 -3.38 -0.74
C ASP A 51 -0.04 -3.78 0.55
N VAL A 52 0.37 -4.92 1.11
CA VAL A 52 -0.28 -5.56 2.25
C VAL A 52 0.78 -6.16 3.16
N GLU A 53 0.78 -5.74 4.41
CA GLU A 53 1.62 -6.30 5.46
C GLU A 53 0.78 -6.78 6.64
N ARG A 54 1.18 -7.89 7.27
CA ARG A 54 0.50 -8.31 8.50
C ARG A 54 0.94 -7.44 9.67
N LYS A 55 0.00 -7.10 10.54
CA LYS A 55 0.28 -6.31 11.76
C LYS A 55 1.14 -7.05 12.77
N ASP A 56 1.26 -8.37 12.64
CA ASP A 56 2.11 -9.23 13.48
C ASP A 56 3.47 -9.54 12.83
N THR A 57 3.81 -8.87 11.72
CA THR A 57 5.14 -8.98 11.10
C THR A 57 6.14 -8.20 11.94
N PRO A 58 7.23 -8.83 12.43
CA PRO A 58 8.29 -8.07 13.08
C PRO A 58 9.05 -7.25 12.03
N LEU A 59 9.36 -6.00 12.38
CA LEU A 59 10.19 -5.12 11.58
C LEU A 59 11.58 -5.01 12.22
N ASP A 60 12.62 -4.92 11.39
CA ASP A 60 13.97 -4.62 11.87
C ASP A 60 13.96 -3.33 12.71
N PRO A 61 14.58 -3.29 13.91
CA PRO A 61 14.54 -2.11 14.77
C PRO A 61 15.11 -0.84 14.13
N GLY A 62 16.16 -0.96 13.31
CA GLY A 62 16.75 0.17 12.61
C GLY A 62 15.79 0.73 11.55
N LEU A 63 15.18 -0.15 10.76
CA LEU A 63 14.16 0.24 9.79
C LEU A 63 12.91 0.83 10.46
N SER A 64 12.46 0.24 11.58
CA SER A 64 11.34 0.76 12.37
C SER A 64 11.61 2.18 12.85
N ALA A 65 12.80 2.46 13.39
CA ALA A 65 13.16 3.79 13.86
C ALA A 65 13.15 4.83 12.72
N VAL A 66 13.67 4.46 11.55
CA VAL A 66 13.64 5.30 10.35
C VAL A 66 12.21 5.61 9.93
N LEU A 67 11.35 4.61 9.86
CA LEU A 67 9.95 4.77 9.43
C LEU A 67 9.12 5.57 10.43
N SER A 68 9.32 5.36 11.74
CA SER A 68 8.71 6.19 12.79
C SER A 68 9.14 7.65 12.71
N ALA A 69 10.40 7.93 12.34
CA ALA A 69 10.86 9.31 12.18
C ALA A 69 10.25 9.98 10.94
N LEU A 70 9.92 9.21 9.90
CA LEU A 70 9.30 9.71 8.68
C LEU A 70 7.83 10.07 8.86
N ASP A 71 7.10 9.27 9.63
CA ASP A 71 5.71 9.54 10.01
C ASP A 71 5.47 9.12 11.48
N PRO A 72 5.71 10.04 12.43
CA PRO A 72 5.52 9.76 13.86
C PRO A 72 4.09 9.45 14.28
N SER A 73 3.11 9.72 13.40
CA SER A 73 1.69 9.52 13.68
C SER A 73 1.17 8.16 13.23
N ALA A 74 1.97 7.43 12.45
CA ALA A 74 1.58 6.16 11.85
C ALA A 74 2.40 4.99 12.42
N ASP A 75 1.81 3.79 12.31
CA ASP A 75 2.55 2.55 12.54
C ASP A 75 3.68 2.43 11.51
N PRO A 76 4.91 2.03 11.89
CA PRO A 76 6.03 1.90 10.98
C PRO A 76 5.77 1.00 9.77
N LEU A 77 5.04 -0.10 9.95
CA LEU A 77 4.69 -0.98 8.84
C LEU A 77 3.66 -0.32 7.91
N LEU A 78 2.74 0.49 8.42
CA LEU A 78 1.86 1.28 7.55
C LEU A 78 2.67 2.30 6.72
N THR A 79 3.66 2.93 7.33
CA THR A 79 4.58 3.83 6.61
C THR A 79 5.36 3.07 5.52
N TRP A 80 5.77 1.83 5.80
CA TRP A 80 6.41 0.95 4.84
C TRP A 80 5.49 0.60 3.66
N THR A 81 4.26 0.15 3.92
CA THR A 81 3.31 -0.19 2.84
C THR A 81 3.01 1.00 1.93
N ARG A 82 2.94 2.21 2.49
CA ARG A 82 2.79 3.47 1.72
C ARG A 82 3.99 3.74 0.80
N ILE A 83 5.20 3.49 1.27
CA ILE A 83 6.42 3.64 0.45
C ILE A 83 6.44 2.60 -0.67
N GLU A 84 6.06 1.35 -0.38
CA GLU A 84 6.04 0.28 -1.38
C GLU A 84 5.05 0.55 -2.51
N VAL A 85 3.84 1.03 -2.21
CA VAL A 85 2.88 1.38 -3.27
C VAL A 85 3.36 2.54 -4.13
N ALA A 86 4.02 3.54 -3.52
CA ALA A 86 4.65 4.61 -4.28
C ALA A 86 5.80 4.10 -5.17
N ALA A 87 6.62 3.18 -4.65
CA ALA A 87 7.70 2.52 -5.38
C ALA A 87 7.18 1.78 -6.62
N LYS A 88 6.10 1.00 -6.44
CA LYS A 88 5.41 0.27 -7.51
C LYS A 88 4.84 1.20 -8.59
N LEU A 89 4.20 2.31 -8.22
CA LEU A 89 3.62 3.27 -9.18
C LEU A 89 4.68 4.05 -9.97
N LEU A 90 5.78 4.40 -9.32
CA LEU A 90 6.86 5.19 -9.91
C LEU A 90 7.89 4.35 -10.66
N ASP A 91 7.78 3.03 -10.61
CA ASP A 91 8.79 2.08 -11.09
C ASP A 91 10.19 2.42 -10.53
N ARG A 92 10.24 2.61 -9.20
CA ARG A 92 11.47 2.95 -8.47
C ARG A 92 11.70 2.00 -7.30
N PRO A 93 12.95 1.62 -7.01
CA PRO A 93 13.26 0.87 -5.81
C PRO A 93 12.85 1.62 -4.53
N ALA A 94 12.19 0.91 -3.59
CA ALA A 94 11.69 1.48 -2.34
C ALA A 94 12.77 2.18 -1.50
N HIS A 95 14.00 1.66 -1.48
CA HIS A 95 15.12 2.27 -0.75
C HIS A 95 15.51 3.66 -1.29
N LEU A 96 15.30 3.95 -2.57
CA LEU A 96 15.52 5.29 -3.13
C LEU A 96 14.42 6.26 -2.69
N LEU A 97 13.18 5.78 -2.62
CA LEU A 97 12.06 6.56 -2.10
C LEU A 97 12.19 6.84 -0.61
N LEU A 98 12.66 5.88 0.18
CA LEU A 98 13.01 6.07 1.59
C LEU A 98 13.99 7.24 1.78
N ARG A 99 15.11 7.23 1.04
CA ARG A 99 16.11 8.32 1.11
C ARG A 99 15.51 9.67 0.76
N ARG A 100 14.65 9.71 -0.26
CA ARG A 100 13.97 10.95 -0.66
C ARG A 100 12.96 11.42 0.40
N ALA A 101 12.20 10.50 0.98
CA ALA A 101 11.28 10.78 2.06
C ALA A 101 12.01 11.31 3.31
N GLN A 102 13.22 10.82 3.60
CA GLN A 102 14.05 11.38 4.68
C GLN A 102 14.46 12.83 4.43
N ALA A 103 14.62 13.23 3.17
CA ALA A 103 14.99 14.60 2.81
C ALA A 103 13.78 15.56 2.72
N GLN A 104 12.59 15.05 2.36
CA GLN A 104 11.45 15.89 1.95
C GLN A 104 10.14 15.60 2.71
N GLY A 105 10.11 14.56 3.54
CA GLY A 105 8.90 14.01 4.14
C GLY A 105 8.09 13.14 3.17
N LEU A 106 7.32 12.18 3.70
CA LEU A 106 6.43 11.31 2.91
C LEU A 106 5.32 12.09 2.17
N PRO A 107 4.64 13.08 2.79
CA PRO A 107 3.64 13.88 2.08
C PRO A 107 4.23 14.65 0.90
N GLY A 108 5.46 15.16 1.03
CA GLY A 108 6.18 15.85 -0.04
C GLY A 108 6.50 14.92 -1.22
N LEU A 109 6.82 13.65 -0.95
CA LEU A 109 7.05 12.64 -1.99
C LEU A 109 5.78 12.35 -2.79
N ALA A 110 4.65 12.12 -2.10
CA ALA A 110 3.38 11.78 -2.74
C ALA A 110 2.83 12.96 -3.56
N ALA A 111 2.85 14.16 -2.99
CA ALA A 111 2.37 15.38 -3.65
C ALA A 111 3.15 15.71 -4.92
N ALA A 112 4.49 15.60 -4.88
CA ALA A 112 5.34 15.87 -6.05
C ALA A 112 5.11 14.90 -7.21
N ALA A 113 4.57 13.72 -6.93
CA ALA A 113 4.30 12.68 -7.92
C ALA A 113 2.83 12.59 -8.33
N GLY A 114 1.93 13.37 -7.72
CA GLY A 114 0.48 13.23 -7.93
C GLY A 114 -0.06 11.87 -7.47
N ILE A 115 0.57 11.27 -6.45
CA ILE A 115 0.15 9.98 -5.90
C ILE A 115 -0.88 10.23 -4.80
N GLU A 116 -2.03 9.57 -4.93
CA GLU A 116 -3.02 9.47 -3.86
C GLU A 116 -2.90 8.11 -3.19
N VAL A 117 -2.97 8.08 -1.86
CA VAL A 117 -2.89 6.84 -1.06
C VAL A 117 -4.12 6.74 -0.16
N ALA A 118 -4.71 5.55 -0.10
CA ALA A 118 -5.78 5.18 0.79
C ALA A 118 -5.34 3.99 1.65
N ASP A 119 -5.52 4.11 2.96
CA ASP A 119 -5.14 3.11 3.95
C ASP A 119 -6.39 2.54 4.64
N PRO A 120 -7.17 1.72 3.95
CA PRO A 120 -8.44 1.26 4.48
C PRO A 120 -8.23 0.33 5.70
N PRO A 121 -9.08 0.43 6.73
CA PRO A 121 -8.88 -0.30 7.97
C PRO A 121 -9.05 -1.82 7.77
N HIS A 122 -8.16 -2.59 8.38
CA HIS A 122 -8.24 -4.06 8.44
C HIS A 122 -7.74 -4.56 9.81
N PRO A 123 -8.38 -5.58 10.42
CA PRO A 123 -7.99 -6.05 11.75
C PRO A 123 -6.58 -6.64 11.81
N HIS A 124 -6.16 -7.36 10.78
CA HIS A 124 -4.91 -8.15 10.78
C HIS A 124 -3.83 -7.63 9.85
N HIS A 125 -4.15 -6.65 9.00
CA HIS A 125 -3.25 -6.17 7.95
C HIS A 125 -3.17 -4.65 7.96
N TRP A 126 -1.99 -4.14 7.64
CA TRP A 126 -1.82 -2.83 7.05
C TRP A 126 -1.99 -2.99 5.54
N ILE A 127 -2.90 -2.19 4.97
CA ILE A 127 -3.23 -2.23 3.56
C ILE A 127 -3.09 -0.81 3.04
N SER A 128 -2.25 -0.63 2.03
CA SER A 128 -2.16 0.63 1.30
C SER A 128 -2.55 0.36 -0.15
N VAL A 129 -3.49 1.14 -0.66
CA VAL A 129 -3.80 1.23 -2.09
C VAL A 129 -3.38 2.62 -2.52
N ALA A 130 -2.61 2.72 -3.59
CA ALA A 130 -2.27 4.01 -4.18
C ALA A 130 -2.70 4.09 -5.63
N ARG A 131 -2.92 5.32 -6.10
CA ARG A 131 -3.15 5.61 -7.51
C ARG A 131 -2.39 6.83 -7.99
N ILE A 132 -2.07 6.84 -9.27
CA ILE A 132 -1.47 7.97 -10.01
C ILE A 132 -2.19 8.11 -11.35
N PRO A 133 -2.39 9.31 -11.89
CA PRO A 133 -3.00 9.47 -13.20
C PRO A 133 -2.22 8.68 -14.26
N ASP A 134 -2.94 8.05 -15.18
CA ASP A 134 -2.29 7.49 -16.38
C ASP A 134 -1.71 8.65 -17.21
N PRO A 135 -0.44 8.56 -17.66
CA PRO A 135 0.06 9.51 -18.64
C PRO A 135 -0.77 9.36 -19.92
N ALA A 136 -1.34 10.48 -20.39
CA ALA A 136 -2.15 10.55 -21.60
C ALA A 136 -1.36 10.15 -22.87
#